data_AF-A0A380ATH8-F1
#
_entry.id   AF-A0A380ATH8-F1
#
_cell.length_a   1.000
_cell.length_b   1.000
_cell.length_c   1.000
_cell.angle_alpha   90.00
_cell.angle_beta   90.00
_cell.angle_gamma   90.00
#
_symmetry.space_group_name_H-M   'P 1'
#
loop_
_entity.id
_entity.type
_entity.pdbx_description
1 polymer ?
#
loop_
_entity_poly.entity_id
_entity_poly.type
_entity_poly.pdbx_seq_one_letter_code
_entity_poly.pdbx_strand_id
1 'polypeptide(L)'
;MIENQGLERFSQLLQAAAKQDEMDEAALEKATKAPFRAPLIITVVAHCTEETKVPRWEQVVSAGCAVQAMQMAALAQGFNGICAPAPGPNIHWFVKPLAVASRTKLSASCIWGLHS
;
A
#
# COMPACT_ATOMS: atom_id res chain seq x y z
N MET A 1 -1.13 -9.41 0.80
CA MET A 1 -1.52 -9.56 -0.62
C MET A 1 -3.02 -9.44 -0.70
N ILE A 2 -3.55 -8.74 -1.71
CA ILE A 2 -4.98 -8.42 -1.84
C ILE A 2 -5.40 -8.77 -3.27
N GLU A 3 -6.33 -9.70 -3.41
CA GLU A 3 -6.81 -10.23 -4.69
C GLU A 3 -8.24 -10.76 -4.52
N ASN A 4 -8.98 -10.93 -5.63
CA ASN A 4 -10.34 -11.47 -5.65
C ASN A 4 -11.28 -10.73 -4.67
N GLN A 5 -11.97 -11.45 -3.78
CA GLN A 5 -12.82 -10.89 -2.72
C GLN A 5 -12.07 -9.94 -1.76
N GLY A 6 -10.74 -10.04 -1.71
CA GLY A 6 -9.90 -9.11 -0.96
C GLY A 6 -9.95 -7.68 -1.51
N LEU A 7 -10.14 -7.50 -2.83
CA LEU A 7 -10.24 -6.17 -3.46
C LEU A 7 -11.48 -5.41 -2.97
N GLU A 8 -12.61 -6.11 -2.83
CA GLU A 8 -13.85 -5.53 -2.28
C GLU A 8 -13.69 -5.11 -0.83
N ARG A 9 -13.12 -5.99 0.01
CA ARG A 9 -12.81 -5.66 1.42
C ARG A 9 -11.88 -4.47 1.51
N PHE A 10 -10.87 -4.41 0.64
CA PHE A 10 -9.93 -3.30 0.61
C PHE A 10 -10.59 -1.99 0.15
N SER A 11 -11.50 -2.03 -0.83
CA SER A 11 -12.32 -0.88 -1.24
C SER A 11 -13.18 -0.34 -0.10
N GLN A 12 -13.84 -1.22 0.65
CA GLN A 12 -14.62 -0.84 1.84
C GLN A 12 -13.74 -0.19 2.93
N LEU A 13 -12.55 -0.73 3.16
CA LEU A 13 -11.59 -0.17 4.12
C LEU A 13 -11.11 1.23 3.71
N LEU A 14 -10.75 1.43 2.44
CA LEU A 14 -10.33 2.75 1.93
C LEU A 14 -11.49 3.76 1.97
N GLN A 15 -12.71 3.32 1.65
CA GLN A 15 -13.90 4.17 1.75
C GLN A 15 -14.18 4.57 3.21
N ALA A 16 -14.11 3.63 4.15
CA ALA A 16 -14.30 3.91 5.57
C ALA A 16 -13.25 4.88 6.10
N ALA A 17 -11.98 4.71 5.71
CA ALA A 17 -10.89 5.62 6.08
C ALA A 17 -11.11 7.03 5.51
N ALA A 18 -11.49 7.15 4.23
CA ALA A 18 -11.77 8.45 3.61
C ALA A 18 -12.94 9.18 4.27
N LYS A 19 -13.98 8.45 4.76
CA LYS A 19 -15.06 9.04 5.56
C LYS A 19 -14.60 9.52 6.92
N GLN A 20 -13.72 8.77 7.59
CA GLN A 20 -13.18 9.14 8.91
C GLN A 20 -12.32 10.39 8.85
N ASP A 21 -11.60 10.59 7.76
CA ASP A 21 -10.76 11.77 7.53
C ASP A 21 -11.54 12.94 6.89
N GLU A 22 -12.88 12.86 6.82
CA GLU A 22 -13.79 13.91 6.29
C GLU A 22 -13.39 14.41 4.89
N MET A 23 -12.91 13.50 4.04
CA MET A 23 -12.49 13.85 2.68
C MET A 23 -13.68 14.22 1.80
N ASP A 24 -13.41 14.96 0.72
CA ASP A 24 -14.42 15.32 -0.27
C ASP A 24 -14.96 14.10 -1.04
N GLU A 25 -16.11 14.28 -1.68
CA GLU A 25 -16.79 13.22 -2.41
C GLU A 25 -15.94 12.65 -3.56
N ALA A 26 -15.13 13.51 -4.20
CA ALA A 26 -14.19 13.13 -5.24
C ALA A 26 -13.08 12.18 -4.71
N ALA A 27 -12.52 12.47 -3.53
CA ALA A 27 -11.56 11.60 -2.88
C ALA A 27 -12.21 10.29 -2.41
N LEU A 28 -13.46 10.34 -1.93
CA LEU A 28 -14.21 9.16 -1.53
C LEU A 28 -14.41 8.18 -2.71
N GLU A 29 -14.86 8.69 -3.85
CA GLU A 29 -15.06 7.91 -5.06
C GLU A 29 -13.73 7.33 -5.58
N LYS A 30 -12.66 8.13 -5.54
CA LYS A 30 -11.31 7.68 -5.90
C LYS A 30 -10.83 6.56 -4.98
N ALA A 31 -11.06 6.66 -3.68
CA ALA A 31 -10.67 5.65 -2.69
C ALA A 31 -11.42 4.33 -2.93
N THR A 32 -12.73 4.37 -3.20
CA THR A 32 -13.54 3.18 -3.51
C THR A 32 -13.11 2.51 -4.81
N LYS A 33 -12.76 3.27 -5.85
CA LYS A 33 -12.37 2.73 -7.17
C LYS A 33 -10.92 2.28 -7.24
N ALA A 34 -10.03 2.78 -6.38
CA ALA A 34 -8.60 2.54 -6.48
C ALA A 34 -8.20 1.05 -6.48
N PRO A 35 -8.77 0.17 -5.63
CA PRO A 35 -8.39 -1.24 -5.60
C PRO A 35 -8.69 -2.01 -6.89
N PHE A 36 -9.72 -1.62 -7.63
CA PHE A 36 -10.18 -2.33 -8.82
C PHE A 36 -9.37 -2.02 -10.09
N ARG A 37 -8.32 -1.18 -9.98
CA ARG A 37 -7.42 -0.85 -11.10
C ARG A 37 -6.39 -1.95 -11.38
N ALA A 38 -6.34 -2.97 -10.52
CA ALA A 38 -5.41 -4.09 -10.64
C ALA A 38 -6.08 -5.37 -10.14
N PRO A 39 -5.84 -6.52 -10.79
CA PRO A 39 -6.31 -7.82 -10.30
C PRO A 39 -5.60 -8.25 -9.01
N LEU A 40 -4.40 -7.70 -8.74
CA LEU A 40 -3.56 -8.03 -7.59
C LEU A 40 -2.91 -6.78 -7.00
N ILE A 41 -2.94 -6.65 -5.67
CA ILE A 41 -2.26 -5.58 -4.95
C ILE A 41 -1.35 -6.19 -3.87
N ILE A 42 -0.08 -5.79 -3.87
CA ILE A 42 0.91 -6.17 -2.86
C ILE A 42 1.26 -4.94 -2.06
N THR A 43 0.80 -4.90 -0.81
CA THR A 43 1.13 -3.83 0.15
C THR A 43 2.39 -4.21 0.90
N VAL A 44 3.38 -3.32 0.94
CA VAL A 44 4.65 -3.54 1.63
C VAL A 44 4.73 -2.64 2.85
N VAL A 45 5.05 -3.28 3.97
CA VAL A 45 4.93 -2.67 5.28
C VAL A 45 6.29 -2.75 5.97
N ALA A 46 6.88 -1.59 6.28
CA ALA A 46 8.11 -1.51 7.06
C ALA A 46 7.79 -1.65 8.55
N HIS A 47 8.09 -2.82 9.11
CA HIS A 47 8.04 -3.06 10.54
C HIS A 47 9.28 -2.46 11.21
N CYS A 48 9.17 -1.20 11.63
CA CYS A 48 10.25 -0.50 12.29
C CYS A 48 10.26 -0.73 13.80
N THR A 49 11.41 -1.11 14.36
CA THR A 49 11.59 -1.23 15.82
C THR A 49 12.75 -0.36 16.31
N GLU A 50 12.58 0.26 17.47
CA GLU A 50 13.61 1.09 18.12
C GLU A 50 14.66 0.24 18.88
N GLU A 51 14.38 -1.05 19.09
CA GLU A 51 15.25 -1.99 19.79
C GLU A 51 16.45 -2.47 18.97
N THR A 52 16.51 -2.11 17.67
CA THR A 52 17.63 -2.47 16.80
C THR A 52 18.68 -1.37 16.76
N LYS A 53 19.95 -1.75 16.57
CA LYS A 53 21.06 -0.80 16.34
C LYS A 53 20.93 -0.02 15.02
N VAL A 54 19.99 -0.41 14.17
CA VAL A 54 19.78 0.17 12.84
C VAL A 54 18.77 1.31 12.96
N PRO A 55 19.12 2.54 12.53
CA PRO A 55 18.23 3.67 12.65
C PRO A 55 16.96 3.45 11.82
N ARG A 56 15.85 4.03 12.29
CA ARG A 56 14.53 3.86 11.68
C ARG A 56 14.48 4.19 10.19
N TRP A 57 15.23 5.19 9.74
CA TRP A 57 15.24 5.59 8.33
C TRP A 57 15.84 4.50 7.43
N GLU A 58 16.88 3.78 7.88
CA GLU A 58 17.45 2.65 7.14
C GLU A 58 16.43 1.52 7.02
N GLN A 59 15.69 1.21 8.10
CA GLN A 59 14.65 0.18 8.08
C GLN A 59 13.53 0.50 7.05
N VAL A 60 13.17 1.78 6.92
CA VAL A 60 12.20 2.23 5.91
C VAL A 60 12.78 2.13 4.49
N VAL A 61 14.04 2.54 4.30
CA VAL A 61 14.72 2.46 2.99
C VAL A 61 14.87 1.00 2.55
N SER A 62 15.21 0.08 3.45
CA SER A 62 15.27 -1.36 3.15
C SER A 62 13.95 -1.90 2.60
N ALA A 63 12.82 -1.45 3.16
CA ALA A 63 11.50 -1.84 2.66
C ALA A 63 11.19 -1.21 1.29
N GLY A 64 11.71 -0.01 1.00
CA GLY A 64 11.67 0.59 -0.34
C GLY A 64 12.51 -0.19 -1.37
N CYS A 65 13.69 -0.67 -0.98
CA CYS A 65 14.52 -1.55 -1.83
C CYS A 65 13.80 -2.88 -2.12
N ALA A 66 13.10 -3.45 -1.14
CA ALA A 66 12.29 -4.64 -1.35
C ALA A 66 11.18 -4.42 -2.39
N VAL A 67 10.51 -3.27 -2.35
CA VAL A 67 9.51 -2.86 -3.35
C VAL A 67 10.10 -2.81 -4.75
N GLN A 68 11.28 -2.19 -4.91
CA GLN A 68 11.97 -2.12 -6.20
C GLN A 68 12.39 -3.51 -6.69
N ALA A 69 12.92 -4.36 -5.80
CA ALA A 69 13.31 -5.72 -6.15
C ALA A 69 12.10 -6.53 -6.64
N MET A 70 10.94 -6.39 -5.98
CA MET A 70 9.70 -7.00 -6.45
C MET A 70 9.28 -6.47 -7.82
N GLN A 71 9.36 -5.14 -8.05
CA GLN A 71 9.10 -4.52 -9.35
C GLN A 71 9.94 -5.17 -10.46
N MET A 72 11.25 -5.29 -10.24
CA MET A 72 12.16 -5.91 -11.20
C MET A 72 11.85 -7.40 -11.42
N ALA A 73 11.52 -8.14 -10.37
CA ALA A 73 11.20 -9.56 -10.46
C ALA A 73 9.91 -9.83 -11.25
N ALA A 74 8.91 -8.97 -11.12
CA ALA A 74 7.67 -9.09 -11.88
C ALA A 74 7.85 -8.68 -13.34
N LEU A 75 8.60 -7.60 -13.61
CA LEU A 75 9.01 -7.22 -14.97
C LEU A 75 9.73 -8.37 -15.69
N ALA A 76 10.65 -9.05 -15.00
CA ALA A 76 11.35 -10.22 -15.54
C ALA A 76 10.42 -11.41 -15.86
N GLN A 77 9.26 -11.50 -15.19
CA GLN A 77 8.24 -12.52 -15.43
C GLN A 77 7.19 -12.09 -16.47
N GLY A 78 7.34 -10.92 -17.11
CA GLY A 78 6.40 -10.39 -18.10
C GLY A 78 5.20 -9.67 -17.50
N PHE A 79 5.21 -9.39 -16.19
CA PHE A 79 4.18 -8.56 -15.55
C PHE A 79 4.61 -7.11 -15.53
N ASN A 80 3.68 -6.21 -15.78
CA ASN A 80 3.87 -4.78 -15.53
C ASN A 80 3.14 -4.37 -14.24
N GLY A 81 3.67 -3.38 -13.53
CA GLY A 81 3.11 -2.93 -12.26
C GLY A 81 3.46 -1.48 -11.98
N ILE A 82 2.61 -0.80 -11.22
CA ILE A 82 2.85 0.56 -10.76
C ILE A 82 3.06 0.57 -9.25
N CYS A 83 4.24 1.00 -8.82
CA CYS A 83 4.48 1.32 -7.42
C CYS A 83 3.95 2.72 -7.16
N ALA A 84 2.86 2.82 -6.41
CA ALA A 84 2.36 4.11 -5.94
C ALA A 84 2.94 4.37 -4.54
N PRO A 85 3.49 5.58 -4.28
CA PRO A 85 3.72 5.98 -2.90
C PRO A 85 2.39 5.97 -2.15
N ALA A 86 2.45 5.78 -0.83
CA ALA A 86 1.26 5.85 0.00
C ALA A 86 0.49 7.15 -0.28
N PRO A 87 -0.84 7.10 -0.48
CA PRO A 87 -1.61 8.28 -0.82
C PRO A 87 -1.66 9.26 0.37
N GLY A 88 -0.99 10.41 0.24
CA GLY A 88 -1.13 11.58 1.12
C GLY A 88 -0.11 11.71 2.26
N PRO A 89 -0.10 12.88 2.94
CA PRO A 89 0.83 13.18 4.05
C PRO A 89 0.57 12.36 5.31
N ASN A 90 -0.65 11.82 5.46
CA ASN A 90 -1.09 11.05 6.63
C ASN A 90 -1.13 9.56 6.31
N ILE A 91 0.03 8.90 6.28
CA ILE A 91 0.15 7.45 6.03
C ILE A 91 -0.71 6.56 6.95
N HIS A 92 -1.15 7.12 8.07
CA HIS A 92 -1.95 6.49 9.11
C HIS A 92 -3.30 5.95 8.61
N TRP A 93 -3.97 6.62 7.66
CA TRP A 93 -5.34 6.23 7.23
C TRP A 93 -5.33 5.02 6.30
N PHE A 94 -4.23 4.75 5.60
CA PHE A 94 -4.05 3.53 4.82
C PHE A 94 -3.68 2.33 5.71
N VAL A 95 -2.90 2.58 6.77
CA VAL A 95 -2.31 1.55 7.64
C VAL A 95 -3.24 1.08 8.75
N LYS A 96 -3.98 2.00 9.39
CA LYS A 96 -4.93 1.67 10.48
C LYS A 96 -5.99 0.64 10.06
N PRO A 97 -6.65 0.76 8.90
CA PRO A 97 -7.68 -0.19 8.48
C PRO A 97 -7.12 -1.58 8.15
N LEU A 98 -5.84 -1.66 7.79
CA LEU A 98 -5.14 -2.93 7.52
C LEU A 98 -4.78 -3.70 8.81
N ALA A 99 -5.23 -3.24 9.99
CA ALA A 99 -4.93 -3.81 11.31
C ALA A 99 -3.41 -3.94 11.59
N VAL A 100 -2.62 -3.07 10.97
CA VAL A 100 -1.17 -3.05 11.13
C VAL A 100 -0.84 -2.25 12.41
N ALA A 101 0.00 -2.83 13.28
CA ALA A 101 0.34 -2.27 14.60
C ALA A 101 0.88 -0.83 14.55
N SER A 102 0.64 -0.05 15.60
CA SER A 102 0.98 1.39 15.70
C SER A 102 2.45 1.75 15.52
N ARG A 103 3.38 0.78 15.63
CA ARG A 103 4.84 0.96 15.40
C ARG A 103 5.27 0.80 13.93
N THR A 104 4.32 0.57 13.04
CA THR A 104 4.62 0.19 11.66
C THR A 104 4.46 1.38 10.72
N LYS A 105 5.42 1.60 9.83
CA LYS A 105 5.29 2.56 8.73
C LYS A 105 4.98 1.79 7.46
N LEU A 106 3.99 2.24 6.68
CA LEU A 106 3.91 1.81 5.30
C LEU A 106 5.12 2.39 4.56
N SER A 107 5.86 1.56 3.85
CA SER A 107 6.96 2.05 3.01
C SER A 107 6.48 2.28 1.58
N ALA A 108 5.63 1.40 1.04
CA ALA A 108 4.95 1.59 -0.24
C ALA A 108 3.84 0.56 -0.48
N SER A 109 2.94 0.85 -1.41
CA SER A 109 1.99 -0.13 -1.97
C SER A 109 2.29 -0.34 -3.45
N CYS A 110 2.54 -1.59 -3.85
CA CYS A 110 2.63 -1.97 -5.25
C CYS A 110 1.25 -2.38 -5.76
N ILE A 111 0.75 -1.67 -6.77
CA ILE A 111 -0.47 -1.99 -7.48
C ILE A 111 -0.05 -2.71 -8.77
N TRP A 112 -0.34 -4.00 -8.87
CA TRP A 112 0.08 -4.83 -10.01
C TRP A 112 -1.03 -4.91 -11.03
N GLY A 113 -1.04 -3.99 -11.99
CA GLY A 113 -1.94 -4.04 -13.13
C GLY A 113 -1.30 -4.79 -14.29
N LEU A 114 -1.76 -6.01 -14.56
CA LEU A 114 -1.53 -6.68 -15.86
C LEU A 114 -2.03 -5.74 -16.98
N HIS A 115 -1.11 -5.11 -17.70
CA HIS A 115 -1.37 -4.70 -19.08
C HIS A 115 -0.69 -5.74 -19.96
N SER A 116 -1.52 -6.51 -20.66
CA SER A 116 -1.12 -7.21 -21.89
C SER A 116 -0.92 -6.20 -23.02
#